data_AF-A0A0J9FIU4-F1
#
_entry.id   AF-A0A0J9FIU4-F1
#
_cell.length_a   1.000
_cell.length_b   1.000
_cell.length_c   1.000
_cell.angle_alpha   90.00
_cell.angle_beta   90.00
_cell.angle_gamma   90.00
#
_symmetry.space_group_name_H-M   'P 1'
#
loop_
_entity.id
_entity.type
_entity.pdbx_description
1 polymer ?
#
loop_
_entity_poly.entity_id
_entity_poly.type
_entity_poly.pdbx_seq_one_letter_code
_entity_poly.pdbx_strand_id
1 'polypeptide(L)' 'MIDVLVWNKYTRVVMQLAERLNISPEKALYLFYNSKVYALLLNKQYPLITLSDAYITDEIILELQQQ' A
#
# COMPACT_ATOMS: atom_id res chain seq x y z
N MET A 1 -7.42 -17.66 -6.44
CA MET A 1 -6.26 -17.77 -5.54
C MET A 1 -5.56 -16.41 -5.59
N ILE A 2 -5.63 -15.59 -4.53
CA ILE A 2 -4.81 -14.37 -4.49
C ILE A 2 -3.38 -14.86 -4.35
N ASP A 3 -2.53 -14.51 -5.32
CA ASP A 3 -1.18 -15.00 -5.45
C ASP A 3 -0.38 -14.70 -4.17
N VAL A 4 0.38 -15.68 -3.64
CA VAL A 4 1.21 -15.51 -2.43
C VAL A 4 2.19 -14.34 -2.60
N LEU A 5 2.61 -14.10 -3.85
CA LEU A 5 3.46 -12.99 -4.24
C LEU A 5 2.80 -11.62 -4.01
N VAL A 6 1.50 -11.51 -4.28
CA VAL A 6 0.71 -10.28 -4.09
C VAL A 6 0.54 -9.99 -2.61
N TRP A 7 0.25 -11.03 -1.82
CA TRP A 7 0.18 -10.90 -0.36
C TRP A 7 1.50 -10.43 0.26
N ASN A 8 2.62 -11.06 -0.12
CA ASN A 8 3.94 -10.65 0.34
C ASN A 8 4.25 -9.19 -0.01
N LYS A 9 3.80 -8.73 -1.18
CA LYS A 9 3.95 -7.34 -1.59
C LYS A 9 3.17 -6.38 -0.70
N TYR A 10 1.90 -6.67 -0.41
CA TYR A 10 1.10 -5.85 0.49
C TYR A 10 1.71 -5.78 1.89
N THR A 11 2.22 -6.89 2.42
CA THR A 11 2.93 -6.89 3.71
C THR A 11 4.15 -5.97 3.69
N ARG A 12 4.97 -5.99 2.62
CA ARG A 12 6.13 -5.10 2.51
C ARG A 12 5.74 -3.62 2.45
N VAL A 13 4.69 -3.29 1.68
CA VAL A 13 4.16 -1.91 1.60
C VAL A 13 3.64 -1.43 2.96
N VAL A 14 2.90 -2.27 3.69
CA VAL A 14 2.38 -1.96 5.03
C VAL A 14 3.51 -1.74 6.03
N MET A 15 4.55 -2.58 6.01
CA MET A 15 5.71 -2.41 6.88
C MET A 15 6.46 -1.11 6.58
N GLN A 16 6.69 -0.78 5.30
CA GLN A 16 7.30 0.49 4.91
C GLN A 16 6.45 1.69 5.33
N LEU A 17 5.12 1.58 5.23
CA LEU A 17 4.20 2.64 5.66
C LEU A 17 4.27 2.85 7.18
N ALA A 18 4.34 1.77 7.96
CA ALA A 18 4.51 1.82 9.41
C ALA A 18 5.81 2.52 9.82
N GLU A 19 6.92 2.17 9.16
CA GLU A 19 8.23 2.78 9.39
C GLU A 19 8.25 4.27 9.02
N ARG A 20 7.77 4.64 7.82
CA ARG A 20 7.81 6.03 7.35
C ARG A 20 6.90 6.97 8.14
N LEU A 21 5.75 6.48 8.61
CA LEU A 21 4.81 7.27 9.41
C LEU A 21 5.05 7.17 10.91
N ASN A 22 6.00 6.33 11.35
CA ASN A 22 6.28 6.02 12.76
C ASN A 22 5.01 5.62 13.54
N ILE A 23 4.24 4.67 12.98
CA ILE A 23 2.99 4.14 13.54
C ILE A 23 3.05 2.63 13.71
N SER A 24 2.11 2.05 14.48
CA SER A 24 2.01 0.59 14.58
C SER A 24 1.66 -0.05 13.24
N PRO A 25 2.15 -1.28 12.96
CA PRO A 25 1.79 -2.03 11.76
C PRO A 25 0.28 -2.22 11.59
N GLU A 26 -0.48 -2.35 12.67
CA GLU A 26 -1.95 -2.44 12.65
C GLU A 26 -2.59 -1.16 12.12
N LYS A 27 -2.09 0.01 12.54
CA LYS A 27 -2.57 1.30 12.05
C LYS A 27 -2.17 1.51 10.59
N ALA A 28 -0.96 1.12 10.20
CA ALA A 28 -0.52 1.14 8.81
C ALA A 28 -1.36 0.22 7.92
N LEU A 29 -1.72 -0.98 8.41
CA LEU A 29 -2.59 -1.93 7.72
C LEU A 29 -3.98 -1.33 7.49
N TYR A 30 -4.54 -0.67 8.51
CA TYR A 30 -5.81 0.04 8.40
C TYR A 30 -5.74 1.15 7.35
N LEU A 31 -4.71 1.99 7.39
CA LEU A 31 -4.51 3.06 6.40
C LEU A 31 -4.35 2.50 4.97
N PHE A 32 -3.56 1.43 4.82
CA PHE A 32 -3.36 0.79 3.53
C PHE A 32 -4.68 0.33 2.90
N TYR A 33 -5.51 -0.43 3.64
CA TYR A 33 -6.78 -0.93 3.09
C TYR A 33 -7.85 0.14 2.87
N ASN A 34 -7.75 1.30 3.55
CA ASN A 34 -8.65 2.43 3.37
C ASN A 34 -8.16 3.45 2.31
N SER A 35 -6.99 3.24 1.71
CA SER A 35 -6.44 4.12 0.67
C SER A 35 -7.11 3.90 -0.70
N LYS A 36 -7.26 4.97 -1.47
CA LYS A 36 -7.63 4.90 -2.90
C LYS A 36 -6.56 4.17 -3.69
N VAL A 37 -5.29 4.28 -3.29
CA VAL A 37 -4.18 3.52 -3.92
C VAL A 37 -4.43 2.01 -3.84
N TYR A 38 -4.94 1.49 -2.72
CA TYR A 38 -5.32 0.08 -2.63
C TYR A 38 -6.44 -0.30 -3.59
N ALA A 39 -7.46 0.55 -3.75
CA ALA A 39 -8.51 0.32 -4.75
C ALA A 39 -7.94 0.28 -6.19
N LEU A 40 -6.92 1.09 -6.48
CA LEU A 40 -6.21 1.07 -7.75
C LEU A 40 -5.33 -0.18 -7.93
N LEU A 41 -4.72 -0.71 -6.85
CA LEU A 41 -3.96 -1.98 -6.91
C LEU A 41 -4.83 -3.18 -7.31
N LEU A 42 -6.12 -3.14 -6.95
CA LEU A 42 -7.08 -4.17 -7.37
C LEU A 42 -7.56 -3.98 -8.81
N ASN A 43 -7.37 -2.78 -9.38
CA ASN A 43 -7.83 -2.47 -10.72
C ASN A 43 -6.86 -3.00 -11.77
N LYS A 44 -7.27 -4.04 -12.51
CA LYS A 44 -6.46 -4.66 -13.56
C LYS A 44 -6.09 -3.74 -14.73
N GLN A 45 -6.80 -2.62 -14.91
CA GLN A 45 -6.45 -1.62 -15.94
C GLN A 45 -5.21 -0.81 -15.57
N TYR A 46 -4.88 -0.72 -14.27
CA TYR A 46 -3.73 0.00 -13.77
C TYR A 46 -2.78 -0.99 -13.10
N PRO A 47 -1.66 -1.37 -13.75
CA PRO A 47 -0.73 -2.35 -13.20
C PRO A 47 0.12 -1.74 -12.08
N LEU A 48 -0.45 -0.94 -11.15
CA LEU A 48 0.27 -0.40 -9.99
C LEU A 48 0.95 -1.49 -9.17
N ILE A 49 0.38 -2.69 -9.17
CA ILE A 49 0.97 -3.86 -8.52
C ILE A 49 2.33 -4.26 -9.12
N THR A 50 2.72 -3.79 -10.30
CA THR A 50 4.05 -4.04 -10.90
C THR A 50 5.09 -3.00 -10.50
N LEU A 51 4.68 -1.85 -9.96
CA LEU A 51 5.57 -0.76 -9.54
C LEU A 51 6.31 -1.10 -8.24
N SER A 52 7.37 -0.37 -7.90
CA SER A 52 8.14 -0.65 -6.67
C SER A 52 7.27 -0.50 -5.41
N ASP A 53 7.58 -1.27 -4.37
CA ASP A 53 6.90 -1.18 -3.07
C ASP A 53 7.00 0.25 -2.50
N ALA A 54 8.17 0.89 -2.64
CA ALA A 54 8.40 2.26 -2.21
C ALA A 54 7.51 3.27 -2.94
N TYR A 55 7.28 3.08 -4.24
CA TYR A 55 6.40 3.96 -5.03
C TYR A 55 4.97 3.88 -4.52
N ILE A 56 4.47 2.66 -4.28
CA ILE A 56 3.12 2.45 -3.75
C ILE A 56 2.99 3.07 -2.35
N THR A 57 3.99 2.91 -1.49
CA THR A 57 4.02 3.53 -0.17
C THR A 57 3.99 5.06 -0.26
N ASP A 58 4.77 5.65 -1.17
CA ASP A 58 4.79 7.11 -1.38
C ASP A 58 3.45 7.65 -1.88
N GLU A 59 2.80 6.98 -2.82
CA GLU A 59 1.46 7.35 -3.28
C GLU A 59 0.43 7.33 -2.15
N ILE A 60 0.49 6.35 -1.25
CA ILE A 60 -0.39 6.29 -0.07
C ILE A 60 -0.11 7.47 0.88
N ILE A 61 1.16 7.80 1.12
CA ILE A 61 1.53 8.95 1.97
C ILE A 61 1.05 10.26 1.35
N LEU A 62 1.23 10.43 0.04
CA LEU A 62 0.76 11.60 -0.71
C LEU A 62 -0.76 11.72 -0.67
N GLU A 63 -1.49 10.60 -0.75
CA GLU A 63 -2.94 10.57 -0.60
C GLU A 63 -3.35 11.07 0.80
N LEU A 64 -2.72 10.55 1.85
CA LEU A 64 -3.01 10.92 3.25
C LEU A 64 -2.71 12.40 3.55
N GLN A 65 -1.73 12.99 2.86
CA GLN A 65 -1.39 14.41 3.00
C GLN A 65 -2.33 15.35 2.24
N GLN A 66 -3.05 14.84 1.24
CA GLN A 66 -4.00 15.61 0.43
C GLN A 66 -5.44 15.56 0.98
N GLN A 67 -5.67 14.82 2.07
CA GLN A 67 -6.92 14.81 2.83
C GLN A 67 -6.95 15.93 3.87
#